data_AF-A0A946HUU6-F1
#
_entry.id   AF-A0A946HUU6-F1
#
_cell.length_a   1.000
_cell.length_b   1.000
_cell.length_c   1.000
_cell.angle_alpha   90.00
_cell.angle_beta   90.00
_cell.angle_gamma   90.00
#
_symmetry.space_group_name_H-M   'P 1'
#
loop_
_entity.id
_entity.type
_entity.pdbx_description
1 polymer ?
#
loop_
_entity_poly.entity_id
_entity_poly.type
_entity_poly.pdbx_seq_one_letter_code
_entity_poly.pdbx_strand_id
1 'polypeptide(L)'
;MEKTTKNKKTLTVGVSIIQPLVMETKGGKFNGFEIELWERVAKYLGRKFEYKKYKFKNLLDKVKEKKVDLAIAGITRNEEREKVVDFSYYTLDTGLGILVSGRGKVGLLGLIKSFFTREVKRLVFLVLGLFIFVFVFSHLLWFFERGIGAFAADYGTGIFESLWWVIVTVSTVGYGDYVPLTAMGRAFGIVVILSGYILYVIIIAEISSIMTIRRIKSNIQSTKDLHGKKVATLKHTVSVDALEKLKAKIVLVDKIEQAYKKLEFGKVDAVVFDAPTLHYYANHQGLGKVLVLDNIFQTQSYGIALPENSDLIENINRGLLNLHDTGEYQELHKKWFSEED
;
A
#
# COMPACT_ATOMS: atom_id res chain seq x y z
N MET A 1 -51.39 20.84 -24.77
CA MET A 1 -51.36 20.06 -23.52
C MET A 1 -50.04 20.35 -22.82
N GLU A 2 -50.08 21.38 -21.98
CA GLU A 2 -49.00 21.89 -21.13
C GLU A 2 -48.78 20.90 -19.99
N LYS A 3 -47.67 20.14 -20.01
CA LYS A 3 -47.27 19.33 -18.86
C LYS A 3 -46.66 20.27 -17.82
N THR A 4 -47.47 20.53 -16.80
CA THR A 4 -47.20 21.27 -15.59
C THR A 4 -45.80 20.97 -15.04
N THR A 5 -44.92 21.96 -15.07
CA THR A 5 -43.62 22.00 -14.39
C THR A 5 -43.86 21.96 -12.88
N LYS A 6 -44.03 20.74 -12.34
CA LYS A 6 -44.09 20.50 -10.89
C LYS A 6 -42.80 21.06 -10.29
N ASN A 7 -42.93 22.10 -9.46
CA ASN A 7 -41.82 22.80 -8.81
C ASN A 7 -40.99 21.79 -7.98
N LYS A 8 -39.92 21.23 -8.56
CA LYS A 8 -39.11 20.18 -7.90
C LYS A 8 -38.31 20.83 -6.76
N LYS A 9 -38.76 20.62 -5.52
CA LYS A 9 -38.07 21.03 -4.28
C LYS A 9 -36.57 20.64 -4.33
N THR A 10 -35.71 21.58 -3.92
CA THR A 10 -34.27 21.36 -3.74
C THR A 10 -34.04 20.33 -2.64
N LEU A 11 -33.26 19.28 -2.93
CA LEU A 11 -32.92 18.23 -1.97
C LEU A 11 -31.81 18.68 -1.01
N THR A 12 -31.93 18.35 0.27
CA THR A 12 -30.87 18.54 1.26
C THR A 12 -30.10 17.23 1.42
N VAL A 13 -28.81 17.25 1.09
CA VAL A 13 -27.92 16.09 1.16
C VAL A 13 -27.00 16.21 2.36
N GLY A 14 -27.14 15.30 3.32
CA GLY A 14 -26.27 15.22 4.49
C GLY A 14 -24.92 14.60 4.12
N VAL A 15 -23.82 15.26 4.49
CA VAL A 15 -22.46 14.76 4.22
C VAL A 15 -21.60 14.76 5.47
N SER A 16 -20.68 13.79 5.58
CA SER A 16 -19.60 13.79 6.56
C SER A 16 -18.27 13.56 5.86
N ILE A 17 -17.23 14.28 6.27
CA ILE A 17 -15.92 14.22 5.62
C ILE A 17 -15.27 12.87 5.90
N ILE A 18 -14.94 12.15 4.83
CA ILE A 18 -14.21 10.88 4.83
C ILE A 18 -13.48 10.74 3.49
N GLN A 19 -12.16 10.93 3.51
CA GLN A 19 -11.35 10.90 2.29
C GLN A 19 -11.17 9.44 1.81
N PRO A 20 -11.24 9.14 0.50
CA PRO A 20 -11.49 10.05 -0.63
C PRO A 20 -12.97 10.17 -1.04
N LEU A 21 -13.90 9.55 -0.32
CA LEU A 21 -15.31 9.45 -0.71
C LEU A 21 -16.03 10.81 -0.68
N VAL A 22 -15.83 11.55 0.42
CA VAL A 22 -16.41 12.86 0.67
C VAL A 22 -15.33 13.76 1.26
N MET A 23 -14.95 14.78 0.51
CA MET A 23 -13.89 15.72 0.84
C MET A 23 -14.41 17.14 0.70
N GLU A 24 -13.76 18.06 1.41
CA GLU A 24 -14.08 19.47 1.37
C GLU A 24 -12.87 20.23 0.85
N THR A 25 -13.08 21.00 -0.21
CA THR A 25 -12.08 21.88 -0.81
C THR A 25 -11.97 23.18 -0.02
N LYS A 26 -10.88 23.92 -0.22
CA LYS A 26 -10.62 25.21 0.47
C LYS A 26 -11.71 26.27 0.26
N GLY A 27 -12.58 26.12 -0.75
CA GLY A 27 -13.70 27.02 -1.04
C GLY A 27 -15.06 26.59 -0.48
N GLY A 28 -15.11 25.59 0.42
CA GLY A 28 -16.36 25.07 0.98
C GLY A 28 -17.19 24.23 0.01
N LYS A 29 -16.65 23.93 -1.19
CA LYS A 29 -17.23 22.96 -2.13
C LYS A 29 -16.80 21.55 -1.75
N PHE A 30 -17.65 20.58 -2.06
CA PHE A 30 -17.36 19.17 -1.85
C PHE A 30 -16.81 18.51 -3.12
N ASN A 31 -15.95 17.53 -2.95
CA ASN A 31 -15.46 16.64 -4.00
C ASN A 31 -15.22 15.24 -3.42
N GLY A 32 -15.01 14.24 -4.26
CA GLY A 32 -14.82 12.85 -3.83
C GLY A 32 -15.68 11.88 -4.63
N PHE A 33 -15.43 10.59 -4.44
CA PHE A 33 -16.13 9.54 -5.17
C PHE A 33 -17.66 9.60 -4.99
N GLU A 34 -18.15 9.66 -3.74
CA GLU A 34 -19.60 9.67 -3.48
C GLU A 34 -20.25 11.01 -3.87
N ILE A 35 -19.50 12.11 -3.80
CA ILE A 35 -19.95 13.42 -4.26
C ILE A 35 -20.22 13.38 -5.76
N GLU A 36 -19.23 12.94 -6.56
CA GLU A 36 -19.39 12.86 -8.02
C GLU A 36 -20.44 11.82 -8.43
N LEU A 37 -20.53 10.69 -7.71
CA LEU A 37 -21.57 9.69 -7.94
C LEU A 37 -22.96 10.30 -7.74
N TRP A 38 -23.18 10.98 -6.61
CA TRP A 38 -24.45 11.63 -6.32
C TRP A 38 -24.78 12.72 -7.35
N GLU A 39 -23.81 13.52 -7.77
CA GLU A 39 -24.03 14.57 -8.78
C GLU A 39 -24.54 14.00 -10.11
N ARG A 40 -23.99 12.86 -10.56
CA ARG A 40 -24.46 12.15 -11.75
C ARG A 40 -25.87 11.58 -11.57
N VAL A 41 -26.16 10.98 -10.41
CA VAL A 41 -27.52 10.52 -10.08
C VAL A 41 -28.50 11.71 -10.03
N ALA A 42 -28.15 12.81 -9.40
CA ALA A 42 -28.99 14.00 -9.31
C ALA A 42 -29.27 14.64 -10.68
N LYS A 43 -28.28 14.60 -11.58
CA LYS A 43 -28.43 15.00 -13.00
C LYS A 43 -29.43 14.10 -13.72
N TYR A 44 -29.32 12.78 -13.57
CA TYR A 44 -30.29 11.82 -14.12
C TYR A 44 -31.72 12.09 -13.63
N LEU A 45 -31.88 12.41 -12.33
CA LEU A 45 -33.17 12.74 -11.73
C LEU A 45 -33.72 14.12 -12.13
N GLY A 46 -32.89 14.98 -12.71
CA GLY A 46 -33.18 16.39 -12.95
C GLY A 46 -33.58 17.11 -11.65
N ARG A 47 -32.82 16.93 -10.57
CA ARG A 47 -33.06 17.49 -9.23
C ARG A 47 -31.96 18.47 -8.84
N LYS A 48 -32.35 19.61 -8.28
CA LYS A 48 -31.43 20.51 -7.59
C LYS A 48 -31.18 20.00 -6.17
N PHE A 49 -30.00 20.25 -5.63
CA PHE A 49 -29.65 19.85 -4.26
C PHE A 49 -28.69 20.84 -3.61
N GLU A 50 -28.59 20.77 -2.29
CA GLU A 50 -27.60 21.46 -1.45
C GLU A 50 -26.98 20.49 -0.46
N TYR A 51 -25.69 20.66 -0.15
CA TYR A 51 -24.99 19.85 0.84
C TYR A 51 -25.05 20.49 2.23
N LYS A 52 -25.30 19.68 3.26
CA LYS A 52 -25.16 20.07 4.67
C LYS A 52 -24.20 19.14 5.39
N LYS A 53 -23.13 19.72 5.92
CA LYS A 53 -22.08 19.00 6.63
C LYS A 53 -22.50 18.67 8.06
N TYR A 54 -22.32 17.41 8.45
CA TYR A 54 -22.52 16.92 9.81
C TYR A 54 -21.30 16.12 10.27
N LYS A 55 -21.27 15.81 11.57
CA LYS A 55 -20.38 14.76 12.09
C LYS A 55 -21.02 13.40 11.81
N PHE A 56 -20.24 12.41 11.37
CA PHE A 56 -20.72 11.07 11.06
C PHE A 56 -21.66 10.49 12.13
N LYS A 57 -21.29 10.62 13.42
CA LYS A 57 -22.11 10.19 14.58
C LYS A 57 -23.58 10.63 14.49
N ASN A 58 -23.81 11.87 14.03
CA ASN A 58 -25.13 12.48 14.04
C ASN A 58 -25.82 12.38 12.66
N LEU A 59 -25.15 11.86 11.63
CA LEU A 59 -25.61 11.95 10.26
C LEU A 59 -26.86 11.09 10.03
N LEU A 60 -26.84 9.84 10.49
CA LEU A 60 -27.99 8.94 10.39
C LEU A 60 -29.20 9.44 11.18
N ASP A 61 -28.98 10.06 12.35
CA ASP A 61 -30.06 10.68 13.10
C ASP A 61 -30.74 11.80 12.29
N LYS A 62 -29.99 12.57 11.50
CA LYS A 62 -30.59 13.62 10.64
C LYS A 62 -31.40 13.04 9.48
N VAL A 63 -31.01 11.88 8.96
CA VAL A 63 -31.79 11.15 7.96
C VAL A 63 -33.09 10.65 8.59
N LYS A 64 -33.00 9.96 9.73
CA LYS A 64 -34.16 9.46 10.49
C LYS A 64 -35.14 10.58 10.86
N GLU A 65 -34.63 11.71 11.34
CA GLU A 65 -35.43 12.90 11.70
C GLU A 65 -36.00 13.65 10.47
N LYS A 66 -35.76 13.18 9.24
CA LYS A 66 -36.14 13.84 7.98
C LYS A 66 -35.63 15.28 7.86
N LYS A 67 -34.50 15.60 8.53
CA LYS A 67 -33.81 16.90 8.44
C LYS A 67 -32.92 17.02 7.20
N VAL A 68 -32.57 15.88 6.62
CA VAL A 68 -31.96 15.76 5.29
C VAL A 68 -32.78 14.75 4.48
N ASP A 69 -32.81 14.91 3.17
CA ASP A 69 -33.56 14.03 2.27
C ASP A 69 -32.79 12.74 1.96
N LEU A 70 -31.45 12.79 2.04
CA LEU A 70 -30.54 11.65 1.95
C LEU A 70 -29.18 11.97 2.57
N ALA A 71 -28.34 10.96 2.79
CA ALA A 71 -26.97 11.13 3.26
C ALA A 71 -25.96 10.23 2.54
N ILE A 72 -24.75 10.78 2.33
CA ILE A 72 -23.58 10.10 1.76
C ILE A 72 -22.35 10.40 2.63
N ALA A 73 -21.61 9.35 3.00
CA ALA A 73 -20.42 9.41 3.84
C ALA A 73 -19.72 8.03 3.98
N GLY A 74 -19.72 7.18 2.95
CA GLY A 74 -19.24 5.81 3.05
C GLY A 74 -20.05 4.98 4.06
N ILE A 75 -21.37 5.11 4.01
CA ILE A 75 -22.23 4.52 5.03
C ILE A 75 -22.39 3.03 4.74
N THR A 76 -21.72 2.18 5.53
CA THR A 76 -21.92 0.73 5.54
C THR A 76 -23.40 0.37 5.72
N ARG A 77 -23.93 -0.40 4.77
CA ARG A 77 -25.24 -1.04 4.82
C ARG A 77 -25.13 -2.25 5.75
N ASN A 78 -25.90 -2.25 6.83
CA ASN A 78 -25.99 -3.38 7.76
C ASN A 78 -27.40 -3.45 8.38
N GLU A 79 -27.71 -4.60 8.99
CA GLU A 79 -29.03 -4.85 9.56
C GLU A 79 -29.42 -3.83 10.64
N GLU A 80 -28.46 -3.40 11.48
CA GLU A 80 -28.73 -2.45 12.55
C GLU A 80 -29.13 -1.06 12.04
N ARG A 81 -28.52 -0.61 10.94
CA ARG A 81 -28.81 0.70 10.32
C ARG A 81 -30.06 0.63 9.45
N GLU A 82 -30.30 -0.47 8.76
CA GLU A 82 -31.52 -0.67 7.96
C GLU A 82 -32.80 -0.61 8.82
N LYS A 83 -32.71 -0.92 10.12
CA LYS A 83 -33.84 -0.78 11.07
C LYS A 83 -34.24 0.67 11.38
N VAL A 84 -33.45 1.67 10.96
CA VAL A 84 -33.69 3.09 11.30
C VAL A 84 -33.69 4.02 10.10
N VAL A 85 -33.18 3.57 8.96
CA VAL A 85 -33.11 4.29 7.68
C VAL A 85 -33.17 3.26 6.54
N ASP A 86 -33.62 3.67 5.35
CA ASP A 86 -33.55 2.82 4.16
C ASP A 86 -32.23 3.07 3.41
N PHE A 87 -31.71 2.05 2.73
CA PHE A 87 -30.54 2.19 1.85
C PHE A 87 -30.87 2.00 0.36
N SER A 88 -30.20 2.80 -0.48
CA SER A 88 -30.14 2.53 -1.93
C SER A 88 -29.43 1.20 -2.23
N TYR A 89 -29.40 0.82 -3.51
CA TYR A 89 -28.38 -0.11 -4.01
C TYR A 89 -26.97 0.36 -3.66
N TYR A 90 -26.04 -0.59 -3.65
CA TYR A 90 -24.69 -0.30 -3.19
C TYR A 90 -23.99 0.69 -4.10
N THR A 91 -23.24 1.62 -3.50
CA THR A 91 -22.44 2.63 -4.21
C THR A 91 -20.99 2.19 -4.37
N LEU A 92 -20.47 1.41 -3.43
CA LEU A 92 -19.12 0.88 -3.42
C LEU A 92 -19.08 -0.39 -2.59
N ASP A 93 -18.46 -1.44 -3.12
CA ASP A 93 -18.11 -2.64 -2.36
C ASP A 93 -16.66 -2.54 -1.91
N THR A 94 -16.43 -2.80 -0.63
CA THR A 94 -15.13 -2.65 0.00
C THR A 94 -15.04 -3.52 1.27
N GLY A 95 -14.13 -3.19 2.18
CA GLY A 95 -14.05 -3.77 3.51
C GLY A 95 -13.11 -2.97 4.40
N LEU A 96 -12.76 -3.57 5.54
CA LEU A 96 -11.77 -3.01 6.45
C LEU A 96 -10.37 -3.38 6.00
N GLY A 97 -9.48 -2.40 5.97
CA GLY A 97 -8.05 -2.60 5.81
C GLY A 97 -7.31 -2.48 7.13
N ILE A 98 -6.05 -2.90 7.12
CA ILE A 98 -5.12 -2.74 8.24
C ILE A 98 -3.96 -1.87 7.76
N LEU A 99 -3.79 -0.71 8.39
CA LEU A 99 -2.67 0.18 8.16
C LEU A 99 -1.63 -0.02 9.27
N VAL A 100 -0.39 -0.26 8.88
CA VAL A 100 0.73 -0.50 9.78
C VAL A 100 1.85 0.50 9.55
N SER A 101 2.68 0.72 10.56
CA SER A 101 3.85 1.60 10.40
C SER A 101 4.86 0.96 9.45
N GLY A 102 5.35 1.77 8.50
CA GLY A 102 6.43 1.41 7.59
C GLY A 102 7.79 1.29 8.27
N ARG A 103 7.94 1.91 9.45
CA ARG A 103 9.13 1.82 10.28
C ARG A 103 8.95 0.71 11.31
N GLY A 104 9.45 -0.49 11.01
CA GLY A 104 9.65 -1.48 12.06
C GLY A 104 10.54 -0.89 13.16
N LYS A 105 10.13 -0.94 14.43
CA LYS A 105 11.03 -0.69 15.56
C LYS A 105 12.06 -1.81 15.58
N VAL A 106 13.21 -1.61 14.93
CA VAL A 106 14.28 -2.61 14.93
C VAL A 106 15.03 -2.51 16.25
N GLY A 107 14.64 -3.33 17.23
CA GLY A 107 15.46 -3.55 18.42
C GLY A 107 16.73 -4.34 18.08
N LEU A 108 17.73 -4.33 18.98
CA LEU A 108 19.01 -5.04 18.80
C LEU A 108 18.83 -6.54 18.45
N LEU A 109 17.84 -7.20 19.07
CA LEU A 109 17.48 -8.59 18.76
C LEU A 109 16.89 -8.77 17.34
N GLY A 110 16.19 -7.75 16.84
CA GLY A 110 15.64 -7.71 15.48
C GLY A 110 16.73 -7.51 14.43
N LEU A 111 17.77 -6.74 14.74
CA LEU A 111 18.97 -6.63 13.91
C LEU A 111 19.67 -7.99 13.79
N ILE A 112 19.85 -8.69 14.91
CA ILE A 112 20.47 -10.03 14.92
C ILE A 112 19.63 -11.03 14.12
N LYS A 113 18.29 -11.08 14.32
CA LYS A 113 17.41 -11.94 13.51
C LYS A 113 17.39 -11.56 12.03
N SER A 114 17.61 -10.30 11.69
CA SER A 114 17.67 -9.86 10.29
C SER A 114 18.86 -10.45 9.52
N PHE A 115 19.92 -10.90 10.20
CA PHE A 115 21.02 -11.63 9.56
C PHE A 115 20.63 -13.07 9.15
N PHE A 116 19.55 -13.61 9.70
CA PHE A 116 19.11 -14.99 9.42
C PHE A 116 17.99 -15.08 8.38
N THR A 117 17.64 -13.97 7.71
CA THR A 117 16.64 -14.02 6.65
C THR A 117 17.19 -14.74 5.42
N ARG A 118 16.29 -15.27 4.57
CA ARG A 118 16.67 -16.05 3.39
C ARG A 118 17.54 -15.23 2.42
N GLU A 119 17.24 -13.95 2.31
CA GLU A 119 17.91 -12.98 1.45
C GLU A 119 19.33 -12.68 1.96
N VAL A 120 19.49 -12.42 3.27
CA VAL A 120 20.84 -12.19 3.85
C VAL A 120 21.68 -13.47 3.81
N LYS A 121 21.10 -14.65 4.06
CA LYS A 121 21.79 -15.94 3.90
C LYS A 121 22.27 -16.15 2.46
N ARG A 122 21.45 -15.80 1.46
CA ARG A 122 21.83 -15.87 0.04
C ARG A 122 22.98 -14.91 -0.26
N LEU A 123 22.90 -13.66 0.19
CA LEU A 123 23.97 -12.69 0.01
C LEU A 123 25.29 -13.18 0.64
N VAL A 124 25.25 -13.69 1.88
CA VAL A 124 26.43 -14.26 2.55
C VAL A 124 27.00 -15.43 1.76
N PHE A 125 26.15 -16.33 1.26
CA PHE A 125 26.58 -17.45 0.42
C PHE A 125 27.23 -16.97 -0.90
N LEU A 126 26.68 -15.96 -1.55
CA LEU A 126 27.27 -15.37 -2.78
C LEU A 126 28.62 -14.71 -2.51
N VAL A 127 28.75 -13.98 -1.41
CA VAL A 127 30.01 -13.34 -1.01
C VAL A 127 31.08 -14.40 -0.68
N LEU A 128 30.72 -15.46 0.06
CA LEU A 128 31.63 -16.59 0.30
C LEU A 128 32.00 -17.30 -1.01
N GLY A 129 31.02 -17.46 -1.92
CA GLY A 129 31.25 -17.98 -3.27
C GLY A 129 32.24 -17.14 -4.06
N LEU A 130 32.17 -15.80 -3.96
CA LEU A 130 33.13 -14.89 -4.58
C LEU A 130 34.53 -15.05 -3.98
N PHE A 131 34.68 -15.17 -2.67
CA PHE A 131 35.98 -15.43 -2.04
C PHE A 131 36.60 -16.76 -2.50
N ILE A 132 35.78 -17.83 -2.55
CA ILE A 132 36.22 -19.14 -3.05
C ILE A 132 36.59 -19.05 -4.53
N PHE A 133 35.79 -18.35 -5.35
CA PHE A 133 36.07 -18.10 -6.75
C PHE A 133 37.41 -17.40 -6.93
N VAL A 134 37.61 -16.27 -6.25
CA VAL A 134 38.88 -15.51 -6.30
C VAL A 134 40.04 -16.41 -5.91
N PHE A 135 39.92 -17.15 -4.81
CA PHE A 135 40.96 -18.04 -4.34
C PHE A 135 41.32 -19.12 -5.38
N VAL A 136 40.33 -19.89 -5.87
CA VAL A 136 40.54 -20.98 -6.81
C VAL A 136 41.10 -20.48 -8.14
N PHE A 137 40.51 -19.43 -8.72
CA PHE A 137 40.93 -18.93 -10.01
C PHE A 137 42.30 -18.27 -9.97
N SER A 138 42.72 -17.73 -8.83
CA SER A 138 44.08 -17.21 -8.65
C SER A 138 45.13 -18.31 -8.61
N HIS A 139 44.82 -19.46 -7.99
CA HIS A 139 45.71 -20.62 -8.00
C HIS A 139 45.84 -21.23 -9.40
N LEU A 140 44.73 -21.29 -10.14
CA LEU A 140 44.73 -21.75 -11.52
C LEU A 140 45.48 -20.81 -12.44
N LEU A 141 45.30 -19.49 -12.30
CA LEU A 141 46.04 -18.49 -13.07
C LEU A 141 47.55 -18.61 -12.81
N TRP A 142 47.95 -18.67 -11.54
CA TRP A 142 49.35 -18.87 -11.17
C TRP A 142 49.91 -20.15 -11.80
N PHE A 143 49.16 -21.24 -11.80
CA PHE A 143 49.59 -22.49 -12.45
C PHE A 143 49.90 -22.33 -13.94
N PHE A 144 49.12 -21.52 -14.67
CA PHE A 144 49.32 -21.27 -16.10
C PHE A 144 50.40 -20.23 -16.41
N GLU A 145 50.63 -19.25 -15.53
CA GLU A 145 51.53 -18.11 -15.76
C GLU A 145 52.80 -18.13 -14.89
N ARG A 146 53.02 -19.15 -14.06
CA ARG A 146 54.18 -19.22 -13.14
C ARG A 146 55.51 -18.99 -13.86
N GLY A 147 56.26 -17.99 -13.39
CA GLY A 147 57.57 -17.65 -13.93
C GLY A 147 57.54 -16.96 -15.29
N ILE A 148 56.38 -16.43 -15.71
CA ILE A 148 56.19 -15.75 -16.99
C ILE A 148 55.72 -14.31 -16.73
N GLY A 149 56.44 -13.35 -17.32
CA GLY A 149 56.10 -11.94 -17.23
C GLY A 149 56.14 -11.41 -15.79
N ALA A 150 55.03 -10.82 -15.34
CA ALA A 150 54.89 -10.22 -14.02
C ALA A 150 54.53 -11.24 -12.92
N PHE A 151 54.31 -12.52 -13.24
CA PHE A 151 53.93 -13.54 -12.26
C PHE A 151 55.13 -14.34 -11.78
N ALA A 152 55.43 -14.25 -10.49
CA ALA A 152 56.58 -14.92 -9.89
C ALA A 152 56.44 -16.46 -9.91
N ALA A 153 57.58 -17.14 -10.06
CA ALA A 153 57.64 -18.61 -10.05
C ALA A 153 57.48 -19.18 -8.63
N ASP A 154 57.81 -18.41 -7.59
CA ASP A 154 57.58 -18.82 -6.22
C ASP A 154 56.09 -18.75 -5.89
N TYR A 155 55.64 -19.75 -5.13
CA TYR A 155 54.22 -19.93 -4.83
C TYR A 155 53.65 -18.77 -4.01
N GLY A 156 54.41 -18.26 -3.04
CA GLY A 156 53.95 -17.20 -2.14
C GLY A 156 53.63 -15.93 -2.91
N THR A 157 54.64 -15.36 -3.57
CA THR A 157 54.51 -14.08 -4.29
C THR A 157 53.59 -14.23 -5.49
N GLY A 158 53.74 -15.29 -6.28
CA GLY A 158 52.97 -15.50 -7.49
C GLY A 158 51.46 -15.67 -7.25
N ILE A 159 51.05 -16.23 -6.10
CA ILE A 159 49.63 -16.29 -5.72
C ILE A 159 49.10 -14.94 -5.29
N PHE A 160 49.85 -14.15 -4.54
CA PHE A 160 49.41 -12.80 -4.18
C PHE A 160 49.21 -11.92 -5.43
N GLU A 161 50.10 -12.04 -6.40
CA GLU A 161 50.00 -11.35 -7.70
C GLU A 161 48.79 -11.85 -8.51
N SER A 162 48.56 -13.17 -8.52
CA SER A 162 47.40 -13.76 -9.19
C SER A 162 46.07 -13.37 -8.50
N LEU A 163 46.05 -13.32 -7.16
CA LEU A 163 44.92 -12.84 -6.36
C LEU A 163 44.62 -11.37 -6.66
N TRP A 164 45.66 -10.55 -6.69
CA TRP A 164 45.55 -9.13 -7.04
C TRP A 164 44.92 -8.99 -8.44
N TRP A 165 45.43 -9.71 -9.42
CA TRP A 165 44.91 -9.68 -10.78
C TRP A 165 43.43 -10.09 -10.88
N VAL A 166 43.05 -11.22 -10.25
CA VAL A 166 41.65 -11.69 -10.26
C VAL A 166 40.74 -10.67 -9.56
N ILE A 167 41.15 -10.11 -8.42
CA ILE A 167 40.36 -9.08 -7.71
C ILE A 167 40.14 -7.85 -8.60
N VAL A 168 41.20 -7.30 -9.17
CA VAL A 168 41.15 -6.07 -10.00
C VAL A 168 40.32 -6.27 -11.26
N THR A 169 40.36 -7.49 -11.81
CA THR A 169 39.61 -7.89 -13.00
C THR A 169 38.12 -8.05 -12.69
N VAL A 170 37.78 -8.76 -11.61
CA VAL A 170 36.39 -8.98 -11.18
C VAL A 170 35.75 -7.68 -10.69
N SER A 171 36.52 -6.77 -10.08
CA SER A 171 36.07 -5.46 -9.62
C SER A 171 36.02 -4.39 -10.71
N THR A 172 36.32 -4.74 -11.96
CA THR A 172 36.33 -3.86 -13.14
C THR A 172 37.32 -2.67 -13.08
N VAL A 173 38.33 -2.70 -12.22
CA VAL A 173 39.26 -1.56 -12.03
C VAL A 173 40.39 -1.56 -13.07
N GLY A 174 40.93 -2.74 -13.42
CA GLY A 174 41.87 -2.92 -14.53
C GLY A 174 43.12 -2.04 -14.52
N TYR A 175 43.98 -2.14 -13.50
CA TYR A 175 45.24 -1.37 -13.44
C TYR A 175 46.24 -1.68 -14.55
N GLY A 176 46.19 -2.89 -15.13
CA GLY A 176 47.05 -3.30 -16.25
C GLY A 176 48.50 -3.58 -15.87
N ASP A 177 48.78 -3.64 -14.58
CA ASP A 177 50.08 -3.96 -13.95
C ASP A 177 50.44 -5.45 -14.07
N TYR A 178 49.44 -6.33 -13.95
CA TYR A 178 49.56 -7.77 -14.17
C TYR A 178 48.65 -8.18 -15.34
N VAL A 179 49.15 -8.99 -16.27
CA VAL A 179 48.36 -9.52 -17.40
C VAL A 179 48.86 -10.90 -17.83
N PRO A 180 47.98 -11.87 -18.13
CA PRO A 180 48.40 -13.18 -18.64
C PRO A 180 48.99 -13.04 -20.05
N LEU A 181 50.17 -13.63 -20.24
CA LEU A 181 50.91 -13.55 -21.50
C LEU A 181 50.72 -14.81 -22.35
N THR A 182 50.50 -15.97 -21.72
CA THR A 182 50.35 -17.23 -22.46
C THR A 182 48.99 -17.31 -23.16
N ALA A 183 48.91 -18.06 -24.27
CA ALA A 183 47.65 -18.29 -24.96
C ALA A 183 46.60 -18.97 -24.06
N MET A 184 47.03 -19.91 -23.22
CA MET A 184 46.18 -20.60 -22.26
C MET A 184 45.74 -19.70 -21.10
N GLY A 185 46.65 -18.89 -20.54
CA GLY A 185 46.31 -17.93 -19.50
C GLY A 185 45.36 -16.84 -19.97
N ARG A 186 45.45 -16.42 -21.24
CA ARG A 186 44.47 -15.50 -21.85
C ARG A 186 43.11 -16.15 -22.06
N ALA A 187 43.06 -17.38 -22.57
CA ALA A 187 41.80 -18.12 -22.71
C ALA A 187 41.13 -18.33 -21.33
N PHE A 188 41.92 -18.67 -20.31
CA PHE A 188 41.46 -18.77 -18.93
C PHE A 188 41.00 -17.40 -18.37
N GLY A 189 41.76 -16.34 -18.64
CA GLY A 189 41.42 -14.97 -18.23
C GLY A 189 40.07 -14.51 -18.77
N ILE A 190 39.73 -14.87 -20.02
CA ILE A 190 38.38 -14.60 -20.58
C ILE A 190 37.30 -15.27 -19.73
N VAL A 191 37.51 -16.52 -19.31
CA VAL A 191 36.57 -17.24 -18.44
C VAL A 191 36.45 -16.55 -17.07
N VAL A 192 37.57 -16.12 -16.47
CA VAL A 192 37.60 -15.36 -15.20
C VAL A 192 36.79 -14.08 -15.33
N ILE A 193 37.01 -13.30 -16.39
CA ILE A 193 36.33 -12.03 -16.64
C ILE A 193 34.81 -12.24 -16.74
N LEU A 194 34.37 -13.17 -17.60
CA LEU A 194 32.95 -13.40 -17.84
C LEU A 194 32.23 -13.93 -16.59
N SER A 195 32.79 -14.96 -15.96
CA SER A 195 32.17 -15.58 -14.78
C SER A 195 32.21 -14.68 -13.54
N GLY A 196 33.33 -13.98 -13.34
CA GLY A 196 33.51 -13.02 -12.26
C GLY A 196 32.57 -11.80 -12.38
N TYR A 197 32.44 -11.25 -13.58
CA TYR A 197 31.51 -10.13 -13.83
C TYR A 197 30.05 -10.53 -13.57
N ILE A 198 29.63 -11.72 -14.02
CA ILE A 198 28.27 -12.26 -13.72
C ILE A 198 28.06 -12.37 -12.21
N LEU A 199 29.02 -12.93 -11.48
CA LEU A 199 28.93 -13.08 -10.02
C LEU A 199 28.83 -11.72 -9.31
N TYR A 200 29.63 -10.75 -9.75
CA TYR A 200 29.62 -9.38 -9.22
C TYR A 200 28.26 -8.69 -9.45
N VAL A 201 27.69 -8.81 -10.66
CA VAL A 201 26.37 -8.26 -10.99
C VAL A 201 25.26 -8.90 -10.15
N ILE A 202 25.32 -10.22 -9.91
CA ILE A 202 24.35 -10.92 -9.05
C ILE A 202 24.40 -10.39 -7.62
N ILE A 203 25.61 -10.14 -7.08
CA ILE A 203 25.77 -9.57 -5.74
C ILE A 203 25.17 -8.15 -5.66
N ILE A 204 25.43 -7.29 -6.65
CA ILE A 204 24.84 -5.95 -6.71
C ILE A 204 23.30 -6.02 -6.80
N ALA A 205 22.76 -6.89 -7.64
CA ALA A 205 21.32 -7.07 -7.79
C ALA A 205 20.67 -7.53 -6.48
N GLU A 206 21.29 -8.44 -5.75
CA GLU A 206 20.79 -8.91 -4.46
C GLU A 206 20.85 -7.81 -3.39
N ILE A 207 21.93 -7.01 -3.34
CA ILE A 207 22.02 -5.84 -2.45
C ILE A 207 20.89 -4.84 -2.75
N SER A 208 20.65 -4.54 -4.02
CA SER A 208 19.56 -3.67 -4.45
C SER A 208 18.19 -4.23 -4.07
N SER A 209 17.95 -5.52 -4.30
CA SER A 209 16.72 -6.21 -3.90
C SER A 209 16.47 -6.15 -2.38
N ILE A 210 17.51 -6.37 -1.57
CA ILE A 210 17.42 -6.26 -0.11
C ILE A 210 17.06 -4.84 0.32
N MET A 211 17.63 -3.81 -0.32
CA MET A 211 17.30 -2.42 -0.02
C MET A 211 15.85 -2.08 -0.39
N THR A 212 15.34 -2.64 -1.49
CA THR A 212 13.94 -2.50 -1.90
C THR A 212 12.99 -3.20 -0.92
N ILE A 213 13.30 -4.44 -0.50
CA ILE A 213 12.44 -5.25 0.40
C ILE A 213 12.50 -4.77 1.86
N ARG A 214 13.57 -4.10 2.28
CA ARG A 214 13.68 -3.53 3.64
C ARG A 214 12.76 -2.32 3.87
N ARG A 215 12.03 -1.86 2.86
CA ARG A 215 10.82 -1.06 3.09
C ARG A 215 9.70 -1.97 3.57
N ILE A 216 9.50 -1.91 4.89
CA ILE A 216 8.24 -2.22 5.57
C ILE A 216 7.98 -3.71 5.86
N LYS A 217 8.59 -4.22 6.93
CA LYS A 217 8.05 -5.39 7.66
C LYS A 217 7.47 -4.93 8.99
N SER A 218 6.15 -4.76 9.02
CA SER A 218 5.38 -4.72 10.27
C SER A 218 5.34 -6.13 10.89
N ASN A 219 5.27 -6.21 12.22
CA ASN A 219 5.01 -7.47 12.93
C ASN A 219 3.54 -7.93 12.82
N ILE A 220 2.69 -7.14 12.14
CA ILE A 220 1.28 -7.44 11.87
C ILE A 220 1.18 -7.67 10.36
N GLN A 221 0.78 -8.88 9.96
CA GLN A 221 0.62 -9.29 8.56
C GLN A 221 -0.81 -9.70 8.21
N SER A 222 -1.62 -10.00 9.23
CA SER A 222 -3.00 -10.44 9.08
C SER A 222 -3.90 -9.95 10.21
N THR A 223 -5.21 -10.13 10.02
CA THR A 223 -6.24 -9.85 11.04
C THR A 223 -6.01 -10.62 12.34
N LYS A 224 -5.42 -11.82 12.27
CA LYS A 224 -5.14 -12.68 13.43
C LYS A 224 -4.10 -12.07 14.36
N ASP A 225 -3.18 -11.27 13.81
CA ASP A 225 -2.10 -10.64 14.56
C ASP A 225 -2.56 -9.43 15.40
N LEU A 226 -3.81 -8.98 15.22
CA LEU A 226 -4.39 -7.86 15.94
C LEU A 226 -4.79 -8.21 17.38
N HIS A 227 -4.88 -9.50 17.73
CA HIS A 227 -5.26 -9.94 19.06
C HIS A 227 -4.31 -9.37 20.14
N GLY A 228 -4.86 -8.63 21.10
CA GLY A 228 -4.10 -8.01 22.18
C GLY A 228 -3.19 -6.83 21.77
N LYS A 229 -3.13 -6.46 20.49
CA LYS A 229 -2.39 -5.29 19.99
C LYS A 229 -3.17 -3.99 20.21
N LYS A 230 -2.45 -2.87 20.33
CA LYS A 230 -3.08 -1.54 20.39
C LYS A 230 -3.46 -1.12 18.99
N VAL A 231 -4.75 -1.06 18.69
CA VAL A 231 -5.26 -0.74 17.36
C VAL A 231 -6.14 0.49 17.43
N ALA A 232 -5.84 1.52 16.65
CA ALA A 232 -6.68 2.71 16.59
C ALA A 232 -7.76 2.61 15.51
N THR A 233 -8.94 3.17 15.79
CA THR A 233 -10.01 3.32 14.80
C THR A 233 -10.93 4.51 15.15
N LEU A 234 -11.77 4.91 14.20
CA LEU A 234 -12.75 5.98 14.38
C LEU A 234 -13.95 5.51 15.21
N LYS A 235 -14.34 6.28 16.21
CA LYS A 235 -15.52 5.97 17.05
C LYS A 235 -16.83 5.96 16.25
N HIS A 236 -17.80 5.17 16.72
CA HIS A 236 -19.14 5.03 16.11
C HIS A 236 -19.12 4.52 14.66
N THR A 237 -18.18 3.64 14.34
CA THR A 237 -18.06 2.98 13.04
C THR A 237 -18.05 1.47 13.20
N VAL A 238 -18.36 0.74 12.14
CA VAL A 238 -18.35 -0.73 12.11
C VAL A 238 -16.96 -1.34 12.36
N SER A 239 -15.90 -0.53 12.25
CA SER A 239 -14.54 -0.91 12.61
C SER A 239 -14.38 -1.19 14.10
N VAL A 240 -15.21 -0.59 14.97
CA VAL A 240 -15.17 -0.84 16.41
C VAL A 240 -15.61 -2.26 16.69
N ASP A 241 -16.78 -2.66 16.20
CA ASP A 241 -17.35 -4.00 16.38
C ASP A 241 -16.43 -5.10 15.80
N ALA A 242 -15.76 -4.79 14.68
CA ALA A 242 -14.75 -5.64 14.07
C ALA A 242 -13.58 -5.93 15.03
N LEU A 243 -13.04 -4.88 15.65
CA LEU A 243 -11.89 -4.97 16.54
C LEU A 243 -12.25 -5.62 17.88
N GLU A 244 -13.47 -5.43 18.35
CA GLU A 244 -13.99 -6.10 19.56
C GLU A 244 -14.03 -7.61 19.36
N LYS A 245 -14.55 -8.09 18.21
CA LYS A 245 -14.55 -9.52 17.85
C LYS A 245 -13.13 -10.10 17.78
N LEU A 246 -12.16 -9.30 17.35
CA LEU A 246 -10.74 -9.68 17.28
C LEU A 246 -10.00 -9.56 18.62
N LYS A 247 -10.66 -9.07 19.69
CA LYS A 247 -10.07 -8.84 21.02
C LYS A 247 -8.80 -7.98 20.98
N ALA A 248 -8.80 -6.96 20.12
CA ALA A 248 -7.73 -5.95 20.10
C ALA A 248 -7.88 -4.96 21.28
N LYS A 249 -6.78 -4.31 21.66
CA LYS A 249 -6.81 -3.17 22.61
C LYS A 249 -7.16 -1.90 21.83
N ILE A 250 -8.45 -1.58 21.76
CA ILE A 250 -8.98 -0.53 20.90
C ILE A 250 -8.62 0.86 21.43
N VAL A 251 -8.11 1.72 20.55
CA VAL A 251 -7.84 3.13 20.82
C VAL A 251 -8.77 3.98 19.94
N LEU A 252 -9.85 4.46 20.54
CA LEU A 252 -10.83 5.27 19.83
C LEU A 252 -10.33 6.71 19.60
N VAL A 253 -10.61 7.25 18.42
CA VAL A 253 -10.35 8.65 18.08
C VAL A 253 -11.62 9.34 17.54
N ASP A 254 -11.65 10.66 17.63
CA ASP A 254 -12.76 11.49 17.10
C ASP A 254 -12.66 11.77 15.60
N LYS A 255 -11.44 11.72 15.07
CA LYS A 255 -11.08 11.99 13.67
C LYS A 255 -10.02 10.99 13.23
N ILE A 256 -10.17 10.41 12.04
CA ILE A 256 -9.31 9.33 11.57
C ILE A 256 -7.83 9.76 11.46
N GLU A 257 -7.57 11.04 11.16
CA GLU A 257 -6.22 11.59 11.07
C GLU A 257 -5.45 11.51 12.40
N GLN A 258 -6.17 11.46 13.54
CA GLN A 258 -5.54 11.24 14.84
C GLN A 258 -5.05 9.79 14.99
N ALA A 259 -5.72 8.81 14.39
CA ALA A 259 -5.28 7.42 14.38
C ALA A 259 -3.98 7.28 13.60
N TYR A 260 -3.90 7.92 12.42
CA TYR A 260 -2.68 7.96 11.60
C TYR A 260 -1.50 8.54 12.36
N LYS A 261 -1.67 9.71 12.98
CA LYS A 261 -0.60 10.32 13.80
C LYS A 261 -0.18 9.41 14.96
N LYS A 262 -1.13 8.75 15.65
CA LYS A 262 -0.79 7.81 16.72
C LYS A 262 0.02 6.61 16.21
N LEU A 263 -0.25 6.13 15.00
CA LEU A 263 0.51 5.07 14.35
C LEU A 263 1.93 5.53 13.99
N GLU A 264 2.05 6.70 13.37
CA GLU A 264 3.34 7.30 13.00
C GLU A 264 4.24 7.54 14.23
N PHE A 265 3.67 7.99 15.35
CA PHE A 265 4.38 8.15 16.63
C PHE A 265 4.59 6.84 17.39
N GLY A 266 4.15 5.70 16.86
CA GLY A 266 4.28 4.39 17.51
C GLY A 266 3.54 4.26 18.84
N LYS A 267 2.45 5.03 19.02
CA LYS A 267 1.53 4.96 20.17
C LYS A 267 0.52 3.82 20.02
N VAL A 268 0.25 3.40 18.79
CA VAL A 268 -0.54 2.22 18.43
C VAL A 268 0.24 1.36 17.44
N ASP A 269 -0.06 0.07 17.40
CA ASP A 269 0.60 -0.92 16.56
C ASP A 269 0.01 -0.96 15.14
N ALA A 270 -1.29 -0.68 15.00
CA ALA A 270 -2.00 -0.61 13.71
C ALA A 270 -3.17 0.39 13.77
N VAL A 271 -3.67 0.76 12.59
CA VAL A 271 -4.96 1.43 12.40
C VAL A 271 -5.84 0.52 11.57
N VAL A 272 -7.08 0.28 12.01
CA VAL A 272 -8.08 -0.45 11.23
C VAL A 272 -9.20 0.51 10.87
N PHE A 273 -9.48 0.60 9.59
CA PHE A 273 -10.52 1.45 9.05
C PHE A 273 -10.85 1.03 7.62
N ASP A 274 -11.80 1.72 7.00
CA ASP A 274 -12.22 1.51 5.61
C ASP A 274 -11.03 1.50 4.65
N ALA A 275 -10.88 0.42 3.88
CA ALA A 275 -9.73 0.20 3.02
C ALA A 275 -9.47 1.37 2.03
N PRO A 276 -10.48 1.96 1.34
CA PRO A 276 -10.25 3.04 0.40
C PRO A 276 -9.68 4.29 1.10
N THR A 277 -10.10 4.55 2.33
CA THR A 277 -9.59 5.65 3.14
C THR A 277 -8.14 5.41 3.59
N LEU A 278 -7.80 4.16 3.90
CA LEU A 278 -6.43 3.78 4.25
C LEU A 278 -5.48 3.85 3.04
N HIS A 279 -5.88 3.31 1.89
CA HIS A 279 -5.10 3.37 0.65
C HIS A 279 -4.89 4.81 0.19
N TYR A 280 -5.94 5.63 0.24
CA TYR A 280 -5.81 7.05 -0.08
C TYR A 280 -4.79 7.75 0.81
N TYR A 281 -4.85 7.53 2.14
CA TYR A 281 -3.85 8.10 3.04
C TYR A 281 -2.44 7.58 2.76
N ALA A 282 -2.28 6.27 2.56
CA ALA A 282 -0.98 5.64 2.28
C ALA A 282 -0.34 6.15 0.98
N ASN A 283 -1.13 6.43 -0.06
CA ASN A 283 -0.63 6.94 -1.34
C ASN A 283 -0.46 8.47 -1.37
N HIS A 284 -0.86 9.17 -0.31
CA HIS A 284 -0.71 10.63 -0.22
C HIS A 284 0.15 11.02 1.01
N GLN A 285 -0.49 11.38 2.12
CA GLN A 285 0.18 11.95 3.30
C GLN A 285 1.07 10.93 4.04
N GLY A 286 0.71 9.65 3.93
CA GLY A 286 1.40 8.50 4.49
C GLY A 286 2.46 7.87 3.57
N LEU A 287 2.70 8.43 2.38
CA LEU A 287 3.59 7.83 1.39
C LEU A 287 4.99 7.55 1.95
N GLY A 288 5.40 6.29 1.87
CA GLY A 288 6.68 5.80 2.40
C GLY A 288 6.79 5.72 3.93
N LYS A 289 5.73 6.06 4.67
CA LYS A 289 5.70 6.02 6.16
C LYS A 289 4.84 4.90 6.71
N VAL A 290 3.83 4.47 5.97
CA VAL A 290 2.86 3.45 6.35
C VAL A 290 2.63 2.49 5.20
N LEU A 291 2.06 1.33 5.50
CA LEU A 291 1.64 0.33 4.52
C LEU A 291 0.23 -0.13 4.86
N VAL A 292 -0.62 -0.28 3.85
CA VAL A 292 -1.88 -1.00 3.95
C VAL A 292 -1.60 -2.46 3.63
N LEU A 293 -2.05 -3.38 4.48
CA LEU A 293 -1.93 -4.82 4.21
C LEU A 293 -2.96 -5.24 3.15
N ASP A 294 -2.56 -6.12 2.22
CA ASP A 294 -3.41 -6.61 1.11
C ASP A 294 -4.67 -7.35 1.59
N ASN A 295 -4.68 -7.79 2.85
CA ASN A 295 -5.79 -8.51 3.44
C ASN A 295 -6.91 -7.56 3.88
N ILE A 296 -7.80 -7.21 2.94
CA ILE A 296 -9.09 -6.62 3.26
C ILE A 296 -9.97 -7.68 3.93
N PHE A 297 -10.62 -7.32 5.03
CA PHE A 297 -11.49 -8.22 5.78
C PHE A 297 -12.80 -7.55 6.12
N GLN A 298 -13.81 -8.36 6.47
CA GLN A 298 -15.15 -7.88 6.77
C GLN A 298 -15.68 -7.01 5.63
N THR A 299 -16.02 -7.69 4.52
CA THR A 299 -16.59 -7.05 3.34
C THR A 299 -17.82 -6.22 3.70
N GLN A 300 -17.93 -5.08 3.04
CA GLN A 300 -18.91 -4.05 3.30
C GLN A 300 -19.40 -3.48 1.99
N SER A 301 -20.70 -3.23 1.93
CA SER A 301 -21.30 -2.47 0.86
C SER A 301 -21.74 -1.12 1.40
N TYR A 302 -21.31 -0.04 0.78
CA TYR A 302 -21.81 1.30 1.08
C TYR A 302 -23.10 1.59 0.34
N GLY A 303 -23.91 2.51 0.87
CA GLY A 303 -25.14 2.96 0.22
C GLY A 303 -25.49 4.39 0.60
N ILE A 304 -26.36 4.98 -0.20
CA ILE A 304 -27.01 6.25 0.14
C ILE A 304 -28.07 5.96 1.18
N ALA A 305 -28.01 6.63 2.33
CA ALA A 305 -29.02 6.50 3.38
C ALA A 305 -30.19 7.47 3.13
N LEU A 306 -31.42 6.97 3.25
CA LEU A 306 -32.65 7.75 3.08
C LEU A 306 -33.57 7.55 4.29
N PRO A 307 -34.49 8.49 4.58
CA PRO A 307 -35.51 8.25 5.58
C PRO A 307 -36.38 7.04 5.20
N GLU A 308 -36.88 6.31 6.19
CA GLU A 308 -37.78 5.17 5.95
C GLU A 308 -38.98 5.57 5.07
N ASN A 309 -39.29 4.70 4.10
CA ASN A 309 -40.34 4.87 3.10
C ASN A 309 -40.16 6.11 2.20
N SER A 310 -38.92 6.40 1.81
CA SER A 310 -38.62 7.55 0.95
C SER A 310 -39.05 7.31 -0.50
N ASP A 311 -39.88 8.19 -1.05
CA ASP A 311 -40.27 8.21 -2.48
C ASP A 311 -39.08 8.40 -3.46
N LEU A 312 -37.90 8.75 -2.94
CA LEU A 312 -36.69 8.96 -3.74
C LEU A 312 -35.95 7.66 -4.05
N ILE A 313 -36.14 6.61 -3.25
CA ILE A 313 -35.29 5.41 -3.26
C ILE A 313 -35.30 4.71 -4.62
N GLU A 314 -36.49 4.50 -5.19
CA GLU A 314 -36.67 3.82 -6.47
C GLU A 314 -36.03 4.61 -7.62
N ASN A 315 -36.21 5.93 -7.62
CA ASN A 315 -35.63 6.78 -8.65
C ASN A 315 -34.10 6.84 -8.54
N ILE A 316 -33.56 6.87 -7.32
CA ILE A 316 -32.12 6.84 -7.07
C ILE A 316 -31.53 5.49 -7.53
N ASN A 317 -32.19 4.37 -7.21
CA ASN A 317 -31.75 3.05 -7.64
C ASN A 317 -31.71 2.92 -9.17
N ARG A 318 -32.71 3.45 -9.88
CA ARG A 318 -32.68 3.53 -11.36
C ARG A 318 -31.54 4.40 -11.88
N GLY A 319 -31.26 5.52 -11.21
CA GLY A 319 -30.10 6.36 -11.53
C GLY A 319 -28.78 5.62 -11.36
N LEU A 320 -28.61 4.89 -10.25
CA LEU A 320 -27.41 4.07 -10.01
C LEU A 320 -27.25 2.98 -11.07
N LEU A 321 -28.32 2.24 -11.39
CA LEU A 321 -28.30 1.24 -12.47
C LEU A 321 -27.94 1.86 -13.82
N ASN A 322 -28.51 3.03 -14.14
CA ASN A 322 -28.18 3.72 -15.38
C ASN A 322 -26.69 4.07 -15.47
N LEU A 323 -26.04 4.48 -14.38
CA LEU A 323 -24.60 4.75 -14.38
C LEU A 323 -23.75 3.48 -14.58
N HIS A 324 -24.23 2.33 -14.12
CA HIS A 324 -23.58 1.05 -14.40
C HIS A 324 -23.76 0.66 -15.88
N ASP A 325 -24.96 0.83 -16.44
CA ASP A 325 -25.28 0.46 -17.82
C ASP A 325 -24.55 1.34 -18.84
N THR A 326 -24.34 2.63 -18.53
CA THR A 326 -23.62 3.56 -19.43
C THR A 326 -22.11 3.48 -19.33
N GLY A 327 -21.56 2.74 -18.35
CA GLY A 327 -20.11 2.69 -18.08
C GLY A 327 -19.58 3.87 -17.24
N GLU A 328 -20.42 4.86 -16.95
CA GLU A 328 -20.05 6.05 -16.18
C GLU A 328 -19.57 5.71 -14.76
N TYR A 329 -20.13 4.66 -14.15
CA TYR A 329 -19.68 4.16 -12.86
C TYR A 329 -18.23 3.68 -12.90
N GLN A 330 -17.85 2.90 -13.91
CA GLN A 330 -16.52 2.34 -14.07
C GLN A 330 -15.49 3.43 -14.32
N GLU A 331 -15.82 4.45 -15.11
CA GLU A 331 -14.98 5.63 -15.29
C GLU A 331 -14.74 6.36 -13.96
N LEU A 332 -15.81 6.57 -13.18
CA LEU A 332 -15.73 7.21 -11.88
C LEU A 332 -14.90 6.38 -10.90
N HIS A 333 -15.12 5.07 -10.85
CA HIS A 333 -14.38 4.15 -10.00
C HIS A 333 -12.89 4.17 -10.36
N LYS A 334 -12.55 4.07 -11.66
CA LYS A 334 -11.17 4.13 -12.14
C LYS A 334 -10.50 5.44 -11.72
N LYS A 335 -11.16 6.58 -11.96
CA LYS A 335 -10.65 7.91 -11.59
C LYS A 335 -10.23 8.01 -10.12
N TRP A 336 -10.95 7.36 -9.20
CA TRP A 336 -10.74 7.51 -7.76
C TRP A 336 -9.92 6.40 -7.11
N PHE A 337 -9.90 5.19 -7.69
CA PHE A 337 -9.35 4.00 -7.05
C PHE A 337 -8.40 3.18 -7.92
N SER A 338 -8.15 3.52 -9.19
CA SER A 338 -7.07 2.86 -9.91
C SER A 338 -5.73 3.33 -9.35
N GLU A 339 -4.86 2.37 -9.03
CA GLU A 339 -3.42 2.62 -8.94
C GLU A 339 -2.98 3.08 -10.33
N GLU A 340 -2.35 4.24 -10.45
CA GLU A 340 -1.67 4.61 -11.70
C GLU A 340 -0.62 3.53 -11.97
N ASP A 341 -0.74 2.84 -13.12
CA ASP A 341 0.13 1.75 -13.57
C ASP A 341 1.63 2.13 -13.57
#